data_AF-A0A1I2MBI3-F1
#
_entry.id   AF-A0A1I2MBI3-F1
#
_cell.length_a   1.000
_cell.length_b   1.000
_cell.length_c   1.000
_cell.angle_alpha   90.00
_cell.angle_beta   90.00
_cell.angle_gamma   90.00
#
_symmetry.space_group_name_H-M   'P 1'
#
loop_
_entity.id
_entity.type
_entity.pdbx_description
1 polymer ?
#
loop_
_entity_poly.entity_id
_entity_poly.type
_entity_poly.pdbx_seq_one_letter_code
_entity_poly.pdbx_strand_id
1 'polypeptide(L)'
;MTNNIDMQKPLEAVKTLMALQTATISQSVELQKKAGEDLASFFKTEVEKAKELKTPEDVVKFNVAANTALFEILKAQGEAFTAFATSASKNAMEEVQKMGK
;
A
#
# COMPACT_ATOMS: atom_id res chain seq x y z
N MET A 1 0.87 -50.89 14.21
CA MET A 1 0.05 -49.66 14.19
C MET A 1 0.70 -48.68 13.25
N THR A 2 0.32 -48.70 11.98
CA THR A 2 0.70 -47.67 11.00
C THR A 2 -0.30 -46.52 11.17
N ASN A 3 0.11 -45.46 11.88
CA ASN A 3 -0.65 -44.21 11.87
C ASN A 3 -0.57 -43.65 10.45
N ASN A 4 -1.67 -43.74 9.69
CA ASN A 4 -1.85 -42.90 8.51
C ASN A 4 -1.88 -41.46 9.00
N ILE A 5 -0.78 -40.74 8.84
CA ILE A 5 -0.73 -39.30 9.07
C ILE A 5 -1.63 -38.67 8.00
N ASP A 6 -2.73 -38.05 8.43
CA ASP A 6 -3.62 -37.29 7.54
C ASP A 6 -2.93 -35.99 7.12
N MET A 7 -2.33 -36.03 5.93
CA MET A 7 -1.62 -34.90 5.32
C MET A 7 -2.56 -33.91 4.61
N GLN A 8 -3.87 -34.16 4.54
CA GLN A 8 -4.81 -33.26 3.87
C GLN A 8 -4.93 -31.92 4.62
N LYS A 9 -5.02 -31.96 5.96
CA LYS A 9 -5.13 -30.75 6.79
C LYS A 9 -3.90 -29.83 6.69
N PRO A 10 -2.64 -30.34 6.83
CA PRO A 10 -1.46 -29.51 6.60
C PRO A 10 -1.39 -28.91 5.19
N LEU A 11 -1.78 -29.65 4.15
CA LEU A 11 -1.74 -29.17 2.77
C LEU A 11 -2.76 -28.04 2.53
N GLU A 12 -3.98 -28.18 3.02
CA GLU A 12 -5.01 -27.14 2.92
C GLU A 12 -4.63 -25.88 3.71
N ALA A 13 -3.99 -26.05 4.88
CA ALA A 13 -3.46 -24.92 5.65
C ALA A 13 -2.37 -24.16 4.86
N VAL A 14 -1.43 -24.86 4.24
CA VAL A 14 -0.38 -24.24 3.41
C VAL A 14 -0.99 -23.51 2.21
N LYS A 15 -1.93 -24.11 1.48
CA LYS A 15 -2.62 -23.45 0.36
C LYS A 15 -3.29 -22.15 0.78
N THR A 16 -3.96 -22.18 1.94
CA THR A 16 -4.66 -21.02 2.48
C THR A 16 -3.69 -19.90 2.86
N LEU A 17 -2.58 -20.23 3.52
CA LEU A 17 -1.52 -19.26 3.83
C LEU A 17 -0.88 -18.67 2.57
N MET A 18 -0.63 -19.50 1.55
CA MET A 18 -0.12 -19.04 0.25
C MET A 18 -1.11 -18.08 -0.43
N ALA A 19 -2.40 -18.43 -0.46
CA ALA A 19 -3.42 -17.58 -1.04
C ALA A 19 -3.50 -16.21 -0.34
N LEU A 20 -3.42 -16.20 0.99
CA LEU A 20 -3.39 -14.98 1.79
C LEU A 20 -2.15 -14.12 1.48
N GLN A 21 -0.96 -14.73 1.40
CA GLN A 21 0.28 -14.02 1.04
C GLN A 21 0.21 -13.45 -0.37
N THR A 22 -0.27 -14.21 -1.35
CA THR A 22 -0.45 -13.73 -2.72
C THR A 22 -1.40 -12.55 -2.77
N ALA A 23 -2.56 -12.63 -2.12
CA ALA A 23 -3.52 -11.52 -2.06
C ALA A 23 -2.91 -10.26 -1.43
N THR A 24 -2.15 -10.43 -0.34
CA THR A 24 -1.44 -9.34 0.34
C THR A 24 -0.40 -8.70 -0.58
N ILE A 25 0.41 -9.50 -1.28
CA ILE A 25 1.41 -8.98 -2.23
C ILE A 25 0.72 -8.21 -3.36
N SER A 26 -0.32 -8.79 -3.96
CA SER A 26 -1.06 -8.14 -5.05
C SER A 26 -1.66 -6.80 -4.62
N GLN A 27 -2.27 -6.72 -3.43
CA GLN A 27 -2.82 -5.47 -2.91
C GLN A 27 -1.72 -4.43 -2.58
N SER A 28 -0.58 -4.87 -2.06
CA SER A 28 0.59 -4.00 -1.84
C SER A 28 1.11 -3.40 -3.14
N VAL A 29 1.19 -4.20 -4.21
CA VAL A 29 1.61 -3.74 -5.54
C VAL A 29 0.63 -2.70 -6.10
N GLU A 30 -0.67 -2.92 -5.95
CA GLU A 30 -1.67 -1.95 -6.43
C GLU A 30 -1.60 -0.63 -5.66
N LEU A 31 -1.37 -0.68 -4.34
CA LEU A 31 -1.14 0.53 -3.54
C LEU A 31 0.12 1.28 -3.97
N GLN A 32 1.22 0.56 -4.24
CA GLN A 32 2.46 1.17 -4.74
C GLN A 32 2.27 1.82 -6.11
N LYS A 33 1.54 1.14 -7.00
CA LYS A 33 1.20 1.67 -8.32
C LYS A 33 0.39 2.95 -8.20
N LYS A 34 -0.68 2.93 -7.39
CA LYS A 34 -1.51 4.12 -7.14
C LYS A 34 -0.68 5.27 -6.56
N ALA A 35 0.17 4.99 -5.58
CA ALA A 35 1.07 5.99 -5.00
C ALA A 35 1.99 6.62 -6.06
N GLY A 36 2.55 5.80 -6.95
CA GLY A 36 3.36 6.27 -8.07
C GLY A 36 2.57 7.12 -9.08
N GLU A 37 1.35 6.72 -9.42
CA GLU A 37 0.46 7.46 -10.33
C GLU A 37 0.04 8.81 -9.75
N ASP A 38 -0.29 8.86 -8.45
CA ASP A 38 -0.67 10.09 -7.74
C ASP A 38 0.54 11.07 -7.70
N LEU A 39 1.75 10.58 -7.42
CA LEU A 39 2.98 11.39 -7.46
C LEU A 39 3.31 11.88 -8.87
N ALA A 40 3.22 11.03 -9.88
CA ALA A 40 3.48 11.41 -11.26
C ALA A 40 2.49 12.49 -11.74
N SER A 41 1.22 12.36 -11.36
CA SER A 41 0.18 13.34 -11.67
C SER A 41 0.41 14.67 -10.96
N PHE A 42 0.83 14.64 -9.70
CA PHE A 42 1.26 15.81 -8.95
C PHE A 42 2.40 16.54 -9.67
N PHE A 43 3.51 15.86 -9.97
CA PHE A 43 4.66 16.50 -10.61
C PHE A 43 4.35 17.05 -12.00
N LYS A 44 3.55 16.35 -12.81
CA LYS A 44 3.09 16.88 -14.10
C LYS A 44 2.34 18.20 -13.93
N THR A 45 1.45 18.26 -12.94
CA THR A 45 0.66 19.46 -12.65
C THR A 45 1.54 20.61 -12.16
N GLU A 46 2.46 20.34 -11.23
CA GLU A 46 3.35 21.36 -10.68
C GLU A 46 4.36 21.89 -11.71
N VAL A 47 4.81 21.05 -12.65
CA VAL A 47 5.66 21.51 -13.78
C VAL A 47 4.94 22.52 -14.66
N GLU A 48 3.65 22.33 -14.94
CA GLU A 48 2.89 23.31 -15.72
C GLU A 48 2.72 24.63 -14.95
N LYS A 49 2.39 24.58 -13.66
CA LYS A 49 2.32 25.78 -12.80
C LYS A 49 3.65 26.52 -12.71
N ALA A 50 4.77 25.78 -12.67
CA ALA A 50 6.10 26.36 -12.59
C ALA A 50 6.46 27.23 -13.82
N LYS A 51 5.86 26.97 -14.99
CA LYS A 51 6.05 27.79 -16.20
C LYS A 51 5.45 29.19 -16.09
N GLU A 52 4.50 29.38 -15.17
CA GLU A 52 3.79 30.65 -15.00
C GLU A 52 4.48 31.60 -14.01
N LEU A 53 5.55 31.16 -13.34
CA LEU A 53 6.27 31.93 -12.32
C LEU A 53 7.10 33.04 -12.97
N LYS A 54 6.93 34.29 -12.51
CA LYS A 54 7.58 35.46 -13.10
C LYS A 54 8.51 36.20 -12.14
N THR A 55 8.27 36.06 -10.84
CA THR A 55 9.00 36.79 -9.82
C THR A 55 9.59 35.87 -8.75
N PRO A 56 10.62 36.32 -8.01
CA PRO A 56 11.10 35.58 -6.85
C PRO A 56 10.02 35.28 -5.80
N GLU A 57 9.06 36.20 -5.62
CA GLU A 57 7.94 36.01 -4.70
C GLU A 57 7.02 34.87 -5.16
N ASP A 58 6.72 34.78 -6.46
CA ASP A 58 5.92 33.70 -7.04
C ASP A 58 6.60 32.34 -6.81
N VAL A 59 7.93 32.28 -6.97
CA VAL A 59 8.71 31.06 -6.73
C VAL A 59 8.61 30.60 -5.28
N VAL A 60 8.67 31.53 -4.31
CA VAL A 60 8.54 31.19 -2.89
C VAL A 60 7.13 30.67 -2.59
N LYS A 61 6.08 31.37 -3.06
CA LYS A 61 4.68 30.96 -2.86
C LYS A 61 4.41 29.59 -3.48
N PHE A 62 4.89 29.38 -4.70
CA PHE A 62 4.81 28.10 -5.39
C PHE A 62 5.48 26.98 -4.59
N ASN A 63 6.72 27.18 -4.14
CA ASN A 63 7.44 26.15 -3.38
C ASN A 63 6.73 25.77 -2.09
N VAL A 64 6.21 26.75 -1.35
CA VAL A 64 5.45 26.47 -0.12
C VAL A 64 4.20 25.65 -0.44
N ALA A 65 3.39 26.09 -1.41
CA ALA A 65 2.16 25.40 -1.78
C ALA A 65 2.42 23.98 -2.33
N ALA A 66 3.39 23.84 -3.23
CA ALA A 66 3.76 22.56 -3.83
C ALA A 66 4.26 21.57 -2.78
N ASN A 67 5.15 22.00 -1.87
CA ASN A 67 5.66 21.12 -0.81
C ASN A 67 4.58 20.74 0.20
N THR A 68 3.67 21.65 0.56
CA THR A 68 2.52 21.31 1.40
C THR A 68 1.65 20.24 0.74
N ALA A 69 1.32 20.40 -0.54
CA ALA A 69 0.54 19.41 -1.28
C ALA A 69 1.27 18.07 -1.40
N LEU A 70 2.58 18.08 -1.68
CA LEU A 70 3.39 16.87 -1.73
C LEU A 70 3.37 16.12 -0.39
N PHE A 71 3.54 16.83 0.73
CA PHE A 71 3.52 16.20 2.05
C PHE A 71 2.15 15.62 2.41
N GLU A 72 1.05 16.25 2.02
CA GLU A 72 -0.28 15.66 2.19
C GLU A 72 -0.47 14.40 1.35
N ILE A 73 0.05 14.37 0.11
CA ILE A 73 0.05 13.15 -0.72
C ILE A 73 0.85 12.03 -0.05
N LEU A 74 2.06 12.33 0.42
CA LEU A 74 2.92 11.33 1.08
C LEU A 74 2.31 10.82 2.39
N LYS A 75 1.67 11.70 3.16
CA LYS A 75 0.95 11.33 4.38
C LYS A 75 -0.22 10.39 4.06
N ALA A 76 -1.06 10.75 3.09
CA ALA A 76 -2.19 9.93 2.68
C ALA A 76 -1.75 8.54 2.19
N GLN A 77 -0.63 8.46 1.46
CA GLN A 77 -0.03 7.18 1.07
C GLN A 77 0.41 6.37 2.29
N GLY A 78 1.11 6.98 3.25
CA GLY A 78 1.53 6.31 4.48
C GLY A 78 0.35 5.78 5.31
N GLU A 79 -0.74 6.56 5.41
CA GLU A 79 -1.97 6.15 6.07
C GLU A 79 -2.63 4.95 5.36
N ALA A 80 -2.68 4.97 4.02
CA ALA A 80 -3.21 3.86 3.23
C ALA A 80 -2.40 2.56 3.41
N PHE A 81 -1.07 2.64 3.40
CA PHE A 81 -0.21 1.49 3.67
C PHE A 81 -0.37 0.96 5.11
N THR A 82 -0.50 1.86 6.08
CA THR A 82 -0.71 1.48 7.49
C THR A 82 -2.05 0.77 7.68
N ALA A 83 -3.12 1.31 7.09
CA ALA A 83 -4.44 0.69 7.11
C ALA A 83 -4.42 -0.69 6.44
N PHE A 84 -3.75 -0.81 5.29
CA PHE A 84 -3.56 -2.08 4.61
C PHE A 84 -2.80 -3.10 5.46
N ALA A 85 -1.65 -2.74 6.03
CA ALA A 85 -0.85 -3.63 6.87
C ALA A 85 -1.63 -4.12 8.10
N THR A 86 -2.43 -3.24 8.70
CA THR A 86 -3.31 -3.57 9.82
C THR A 86 -4.38 -4.57 9.41
N SER A 87 -5.05 -4.33 8.28
CA SER A 87 -6.07 -5.23 7.72
C SER A 87 -5.49 -6.60 7.36
N ALA A 88 -4.36 -6.64 6.66
CA ALA A 88 -3.68 -7.87 6.27
C ALA A 88 -3.28 -8.71 7.50
N SER A 89 -2.75 -8.05 8.54
CA SER A 89 -2.37 -8.72 9.79
C SER A 89 -3.58 -9.31 10.52
N LYS A 90 -4.71 -8.57 10.55
CA LYS A 90 -5.96 -9.05 11.13
C LYS A 90 -6.48 -10.28 10.37
N ASN A 91 -6.53 -10.21 9.04
CA ASN A 91 -6.97 -11.33 8.20
C ASN A 91 -6.09 -12.57 8.40
N ALA A 92 -4.76 -12.38 8.51
CA ALA A 92 -3.83 -13.47 8.81
C ALA A 92 -4.10 -14.12 10.16
N MET A 93 -4.32 -13.31 11.20
CA MET A 93 -4.62 -13.82 12.53
C MET A 93 -5.94 -14.58 12.57
N GLU A 94 -6.99 -14.06 11.91
CA GLU A 94 -8.29 -14.74 11.80
C GLU A 94 -8.14 -16.10 11.10
N GLU A 95 -7.33 -16.17 10.04
CA GLU A 95 -7.14 -17.41 9.29
C GLU A 95 -6.34 -18.46 10.08
N VAL A 96 -5.28 -18.02 10.78
CA VAL A 96 -4.53 -18.90 11.69
C VAL A 96 -5.42 -19.42 12.84
N GLN A 97 -6.30 -18.58 13.38
CA GLN A 97 -7.25 -19.01 14.42
C GLN A 97 -8.25 -20.05 13.92
N LYS A 98 -8.66 -19.99 12.65
CA LYS A 98 -9.53 -21.03 12.05
C LYS A 98 -8.79 -22.35 11.87
N MET A 99 -7.50 -22.32 11.51
CA MET A 99 -6.67 -23.52 11.35
C MET A 99 -6.36 -24.23 12.66
N GLY A 100 -6.35 -23.49 13.78
CA GLY A 100 -6.15 -24.03 15.12
C GLY A 100 -7.40 -24.62 15.79
N LYS A 101 -8.57 -24.51 15.14
CA LYS A 101 -9.83 -25.14 15.55
C LYS A 101 -10.05 -26.44 14.78
#